data_AF-A0A2K5S6D1-F1
#
_entry.id   AF-A0A2K5S6D1-F1
#
_cell.length_a   1.000
_cell.length_b   1.000
_cell.length_c   1.000
_cell.angle_alpha   90.00
_cell.angle_beta   90.00
_cell.angle_gamma   90.00
#
_symmetry.space_group_name_H-M   'P 1'
#
loop_
_entity.id
_entity.type
_entity.pdbx_description
1 polymer ?
#
loop_
_entity_poly.entity_id
_entity_poly.type
_entity_poly.pdbx_seq_one_letter_code
_entity_poly.pdbx_strand_id
1 'polypeptide(L)'
;MQRITGFESFLIQKQRSTHGDIVILVAFQAAFRAQGPLAMLEHFDTIYSILHHFRSIDPGLKEDTLEFLIKVVSRHSQELPAILDDTTLSVSDQNAHLNALKMNCYQTNLMDLDLGGKGKKARTKAAHGFDWEEERQPLLQLLTQLLQLEIRYLWNHSIIEEEFVSLVTGCCYCLLEDPTISHQKNRPTREAITHLLGVALTRYNHMLSATMLQHFEHLAPVLLAAVSLWATDYGMKSTVGETVREIGQKCPQELSQYPSGTKGFAAFLTELAERVPAILMSSMCILLDHLDGENYMMCNAVLAAMAEMVLQVLNGSGGGGRAFPHHHEAAPLLHHQGQGEREPGGKAVSAILHSPN
;
A
#
# COMPACT_ATOMS: atom_id res chain seq x y z
N MET A 1 -3.11 11.98 -5.29
CA MET A 1 -4.32 12.56 -4.68
C MET A 1 -5.53 12.30 -5.59
N GLN A 2 -6.05 11.07 -5.60
CA GLN A 2 -7.38 10.79 -6.16
C GLN A 2 -8.38 11.31 -5.14
N ARG A 3 -9.13 12.38 -5.47
CA ARG A 3 -10.32 12.70 -4.68
C ARG A 3 -11.33 11.59 -4.93
N ILE A 4 -11.96 11.09 -3.86
CA ILE A 4 -13.00 10.07 -3.86
C ILE A 4 -14.32 10.67 -4.42
N THR A 5 -14.26 11.44 -5.51
CA THR A 5 -15.40 12.18 -6.05
C THR A 5 -16.44 11.30 -6.75
N GLY A 6 -16.11 10.03 -7.03
CA GLY A 6 -17.02 9.09 -7.68
C GLY A 6 -17.96 8.36 -6.71
N PHE A 7 -17.55 8.13 -5.47
CA PHE A 7 -18.31 7.34 -4.50
C PHE A 7 -19.42 8.14 -3.80
N GLU A 8 -19.21 9.45 -3.66
CA GLU A 8 -20.10 10.38 -2.96
C GLU A 8 -21.46 10.52 -3.63
N SER A 9 -21.50 10.55 -4.97
CA SER A 9 -22.73 10.70 -5.75
C SER A 9 -23.67 9.50 -5.65
N PHE A 10 -23.16 8.32 -5.29
CA PHE A 10 -23.98 7.11 -5.08
C PHE A 10 -24.51 6.98 -3.65
N LEU A 11 -23.87 7.64 -2.68
CA LEU A 11 -24.23 7.51 -1.26
C LEU A 11 -25.09 8.65 -0.73
N ILE A 12 -24.96 9.86 -1.29
CA ILE A 12 -25.61 11.06 -0.76
C ILE A 12 -26.89 11.32 -1.55
N GLN A 13 -28.04 11.14 -0.90
CA GLN A 13 -29.34 11.40 -1.54
C GLN A 13 -29.85 12.81 -1.26
N LYS A 14 -29.47 13.44 -0.13
CA LYS A 14 -29.91 14.81 0.20
C LYS A 14 -29.00 15.49 1.23
N GLN A 15 -28.30 16.55 0.83
CA GLN A 15 -27.61 17.44 1.78
C GLN A 15 -28.66 18.27 2.56
N ARG A 16 -28.70 18.15 3.90
CA ARG A 16 -29.69 18.83 4.76
C ARG A 16 -29.06 20.01 5.50
N SER A 17 -29.89 20.99 5.85
CA SER A 17 -29.51 22.14 6.70
C SER A 17 -29.26 21.69 8.15
N THR A 18 -28.28 22.29 8.83
CA THR A 18 -27.78 21.93 10.18
C THR A 18 -28.74 22.24 11.35
N HIS A 19 -30.02 22.46 11.07
CA HIS A 19 -31.02 22.77 12.10
C HIS A 19 -31.65 21.46 12.61
N GLY A 20 -31.30 21.05 13.83
CA GLY A 20 -31.84 19.85 14.48
C GLY A 20 -30.87 18.69 14.65
N ASP A 21 -29.57 18.86 14.38
CA ASP A 21 -28.57 17.78 14.33
C ASP A 21 -28.51 16.90 15.60
N ILE A 22 -28.73 17.47 16.80
CA ILE A 22 -28.80 16.71 18.06
C ILE A 22 -29.98 15.74 18.07
N VAL A 23 -31.16 16.19 17.64
CA VAL A 23 -32.39 15.37 17.61
C VAL A 23 -32.21 14.21 16.63
N ILE A 24 -31.52 14.46 15.51
CA ILE A 24 -31.31 13.45 14.47
C ILE A 24 -30.20 12.46 14.89
N LEU A 25 -29.16 12.90 15.61
CA LEU A 25 -28.17 11.99 16.19
C LEU A 25 -28.82 11.04 17.22
N VAL A 26 -29.71 11.56 18.09
CA VAL A 26 -30.46 10.73 19.03
C VAL A 26 -31.37 9.74 18.31
N ALA A 27 -32.00 10.14 17.21
CA ALA A 27 -32.79 9.23 16.37
C ALA A 27 -31.93 8.11 15.78
N PHE A 28 -30.73 8.44 15.29
CA PHE A 28 -29.79 7.44 14.78
C PHE A 28 -29.32 6.48 15.88
N GLN A 29 -29.01 6.98 17.08
CA GLN A 29 -28.68 6.14 18.23
C GLN A 29 -29.82 5.18 18.60
N ALA A 30 -31.06 5.64 18.53
CA ALA A 30 -32.24 4.79 18.78
C ALA A 30 -32.41 3.71 17.70
N ALA A 31 -32.30 4.08 16.41
CA ALA A 31 -32.36 3.14 15.30
C ALA A 31 -31.24 2.10 15.39
N PHE A 32 -30.01 2.53 15.69
CA PHE A 32 -28.87 1.63 15.85
C PHE A 32 -29.05 0.63 16.99
N ARG A 33 -29.70 1.00 18.10
CA ARG A 33 -30.04 0.06 19.17
C ARG A 33 -31.08 -0.99 18.73
N ALA A 34 -31.94 -0.64 17.77
CA ALA A 34 -33.03 -1.52 17.31
C ALA A 34 -32.59 -2.46 16.16
N GLN A 35 -31.87 -1.94 15.17
CA GLN A 35 -31.52 -2.65 13.93
C GLN A 35 -30.01 -2.81 13.70
N GLY A 36 -29.19 -2.41 14.68
CA GLY A 36 -27.74 -2.56 14.60
C GLY A 36 -27.10 -1.68 13.51
N PRO A 37 -25.96 -2.11 12.93
CA PRO A 37 -25.19 -1.37 11.94
C PRO A 37 -25.95 -0.98 10.66
N LEU A 38 -27.02 -1.69 10.32
CA LEU A 38 -27.88 -1.39 9.17
C LEU A 38 -28.62 -0.05 9.31
N ALA A 39 -28.72 0.51 10.53
CA ALA A 39 -29.20 1.88 10.76
C ALA A 39 -28.43 2.93 9.96
N MET A 40 -27.18 2.63 9.57
CA MET A 40 -26.40 3.52 8.71
C MET A 40 -27.11 3.83 7.38
N LEU A 41 -27.86 2.88 6.81
CA LEU A 41 -28.53 3.06 5.53
C LEU A 41 -29.57 4.19 5.54
N GLU A 42 -30.21 4.43 6.69
CA GLU A 42 -31.26 5.44 6.86
C GLU A 42 -30.71 6.77 7.38
N HIS A 43 -29.57 6.72 8.07
CA HIS A 43 -29.01 7.86 8.80
C HIS A 43 -27.71 8.42 8.19
N PHE A 44 -27.22 7.86 7.09
CA PHE A 44 -25.99 8.30 6.41
C PHE A 44 -25.95 9.81 6.13
N ASP A 45 -27.00 10.36 5.49
CA ASP A 45 -27.07 11.78 5.14
C ASP A 45 -26.93 12.70 6.36
N THR A 46 -27.38 12.24 7.54
CA THR A 46 -27.29 13.00 8.80
C THR A 46 -25.85 13.13 9.23
N ILE A 47 -25.16 11.99 9.35
CA ILE A 47 -23.76 11.94 9.75
C ILE A 47 -22.89 12.67 8.75
N TYR A 48 -23.15 12.45 7.46
CA TYR A 48 -22.47 13.16 6.39
C TYR A 48 -22.61 14.68 6.55
N SER A 49 -23.83 15.17 6.80
CA SER A 49 -24.07 16.61 6.99
C SER A 49 -23.32 17.15 8.22
N ILE A 50 -23.27 16.39 9.33
CA ILE A 50 -22.53 16.77 10.53
C ILE A 50 -21.02 16.85 10.24
N LEU A 51 -20.45 15.83 9.58
CA LEU A 51 -19.03 15.80 9.24
C LEU A 51 -18.65 16.83 8.18
N HIS A 52 -19.52 17.11 7.21
CA HIS A 52 -19.24 18.14 6.19
C HIS A 52 -19.33 19.57 6.77
N HIS A 53 -20.24 19.80 7.73
CA HIS A 53 -20.37 21.08 8.44
C HIS A 53 -19.60 21.10 9.78
N PHE A 54 -18.59 20.23 9.91
CA PHE A 54 -17.89 19.99 11.17
C PHE A 54 -17.28 21.24 11.80
N ARG A 55 -16.90 22.26 11.02
CA ARG A 55 -16.34 23.50 11.57
C ARG A 55 -17.36 24.41 12.25
N SER A 56 -18.63 24.34 11.85
CA SER A 56 -19.71 25.22 12.32
C SER A 56 -20.56 24.62 13.44
N ILE A 57 -20.37 23.35 13.76
CA ILE A 57 -21.17 22.62 14.76
C ILE A 57 -20.59 22.81 16.17
N ASP A 58 -21.43 22.59 17.19
CA ASP A 58 -21.04 22.56 18.59
C ASP A 58 -19.95 21.50 18.86
N PRO A 59 -18.88 21.80 19.61
CA PRO A 59 -17.82 20.83 19.92
C PRO A 59 -18.30 19.55 20.61
N GLY A 60 -19.27 19.63 21.54
CA GLY A 60 -19.78 18.45 22.23
C GLY A 60 -20.50 17.51 21.27
N LEU A 61 -21.33 18.06 20.38
CA LEU A 61 -22.01 17.25 19.35
C LEU A 61 -21.02 16.54 18.41
N LYS A 62 -19.87 17.16 18.12
CA LYS A 62 -18.83 16.52 17.30
C LYS A 62 -18.24 15.31 18.01
N GLU A 63 -17.84 15.48 19.26
CA GLU A 63 -17.25 14.40 20.06
C GLU A 63 -18.24 13.23 20.19
N ASP A 64 -19.51 13.53 20.53
CA ASP A 64 -20.58 12.54 20.61
C ASP A 64 -20.80 11.79 19.28
N THR A 65 -20.72 12.52 18.15
CA THR A 65 -20.87 11.95 16.81
C THR A 65 -19.71 11.03 16.47
N LEU A 66 -18.47 11.45 16.73
CA LEU A 66 -17.27 10.66 16.45
C LEU A 66 -17.21 9.39 17.30
N GLU A 67 -17.42 9.51 18.62
CA GLU A 67 -17.46 8.37 19.53
C GLU A 67 -18.57 7.38 19.11
N PHE A 68 -19.73 7.90 18.73
CA PHE A 68 -20.82 7.06 18.26
C PHE A 68 -20.47 6.33 16.96
N LEU A 69 -19.80 6.98 16.01
CA LEU A 69 -19.43 6.33 14.75
C LEU A 69 -18.39 5.23 14.96
N ILE A 70 -17.41 5.42 15.85
CA ILE A 70 -16.48 4.36 16.26
C ILE A 70 -17.25 3.16 16.80
N LYS A 71 -18.28 3.38 17.64
CA LYS A 71 -19.16 2.31 18.15
C LYS A 71 -19.93 1.60 17.03
N VAL A 72 -20.43 2.34 16.04
CA VAL A 72 -21.15 1.74 14.89
C VAL A 72 -20.23 0.82 14.09
N VAL A 73 -19.02 1.28 13.74
CA VAL A 73 -18.05 0.47 12.98
C VAL A 73 -17.58 -0.74 13.80
N SER A 74 -17.35 -0.55 15.10
CA SER A 74 -16.93 -1.62 16.01
C SER A 74 -17.99 -2.72 16.08
N ARG A 75 -19.25 -2.34 16.25
CA ARG A 75 -20.37 -3.29 16.27
C ARG A 75 -20.52 -4.01 14.93
N HIS A 76 -20.38 -3.30 13.82
CA HIS A 76 -20.46 -3.92 12.50
C HIS A 76 -19.35 -4.96 12.30
N SER A 77 -18.12 -4.65 12.69
CA SER A 77 -16.99 -5.58 12.66
C SER A 77 -17.24 -6.86 13.48
N GLN A 78 -17.95 -6.74 14.62
CA GLN A 78 -18.30 -7.88 15.47
C GLN A 78 -19.43 -8.75 14.90
N GLU A 79 -20.39 -8.15 14.17
CA GLU A 79 -21.53 -8.87 13.60
C GLU A 79 -21.20 -9.49 12.24
N LEU A 80 -20.31 -8.88 11.46
CA LEU A 80 -19.94 -9.31 10.12
C LEU A 80 -19.51 -10.79 10.02
N PRO A 81 -18.68 -11.35 10.91
CA PRO A 81 -18.31 -12.77 10.83
C PRO A 81 -19.52 -13.70 10.77
N ALA A 82 -20.53 -13.48 11.62
CA ALA A 82 -21.73 -14.30 11.64
C ALA A 82 -22.56 -14.15 10.34
N ILE A 83 -22.58 -12.95 9.77
CA ILE A 83 -23.26 -12.67 8.49
C ILE A 83 -22.53 -13.31 7.32
N LEU A 84 -21.19 -13.27 7.33
CA LEU A 84 -20.35 -13.87 6.28
C LEU A 84 -20.43 -15.40 6.28
N ASP A 85 -20.67 -16.02 7.45
CA ASP A 85 -20.86 -17.46 7.61
C ASP A 85 -22.29 -17.93 7.29
N ASP A 86 -23.25 -17.00 7.17
CA ASP A 86 -24.65 -17.34 6.90
C ASP A 86 -24.91 -17.63 5.42
N THR A 87 -24.90 -18.93 5.08
CA THR A 87 -25.23 -19.42 3.72
C THR A 87 -26.69 -19.22 3.30
N THR A 88 -27.58 -18.81 4.23
CA THR A 88 -29.01 -18.59 3.96
C THR A 88 -29.37 -17.12 3.76
N LEU A 89 -28.38 -16.22 3.84
CA LEU A 89 -28.58 -14.78 3.70
C LEU A 89 -29.19 -14.44 2.35
N SER A 90 -30.26 -13.64 2.37
CA SER A 90 -30.89 -13.19 1.12
C SER A 90 -29.97 -12.22 0.37
N VAL A 91 -30.09 -12.17 -0.96
CA VAL A 91 -29.35 -11.20 -1.80
C VAL A 91 -29.67 -9.76 -1.38
N SER A 92 -30.89 -9.49 -0.90
CA SER A 92 -31.28 -8.17 -0.42
C SER A 92 -30.51 -7.79 0.86
N ASP A 93 -30.44 -8.72 1.82
CA ASP A 93 -29.76 -8.49 3.11
C ASP A 93 -28.24 -8.41 2.93
N GLN A 94 -27.67 -9.24 2.06
CA GLN A 94 -26.26 -9.17 1.66
C GLN A 94 -25.92 -7.78 1.11
N ASN A 95 -26.74 -7.25 0.20
CA ASN A 95 -26.55 -5.91 -0.36
C ASN A 95 -26.74 -4.82 0.71
N ALA A 96 -27.66 -4.99 1.65
CA ALA A 96 -27.83 -4.07 2.77
C ALA A 96 -26.57 -3.99 3.64
N HIS A 97 -25.97 -5.14 3.99
CA HIS A 97 -24.71 -5.20 4.73
C HIS A 97 -23.53 -4.65 3.93
N LEU A 98 -23.44 -4.94 2.63
CA LEU A 98 -22.43 -4.36 1.75
C LEU A 98 -22.49 -2.83 1.74
N ASN A 99 -23.68 -2.28 1.53
CA ASN A 99 -23.89 -0.83 1.48
C ASN A 99 -23.62 -0.18 2.84
N ALA A 100 -24.06 -0.81 3.93
CA ALA A 100 -23.78 -0.33 5.28
C ALA A 100 -22.26 -0.35 5.57
N LEU A 101 -21.53 -1.38 5.13
CA LEU A 101 -20.08 -1.46 5.30
C LEU A 101 -19.38 -0.34 4.54
N LYS A 102 -19.74 -0.17 3.25
CA LYS A 102 -19.26 0.91 2.39
C LYS A 102 -19.49 2.30 3.01
N MET A 103 -20.71 2.56 3.49
CA MET A 103 -21.07 3.81 4.16
C MET A 103 -20.28 4.03 5.46
N ASN A 104 -20.13 3.01 6.30
CA ASN A 104 -19.37 3.08 7.54
C ASN A 104 -17.89 3.40 7.29
N CYS A 105 -17.26 2.71 6.34
CA CYS A 105 -15.87 2.98 5.93
C CYS A 105 -15.72 4.39 5.35
N TYR A 106 -16.71 4.87 4.60
CA TYR A 106 -16.69 6.22 4.04
C TYR A 106 -16.70 7.30 5.12
N GLN A 107 -17.65 7.22 6.05
CA GLN A 107 -17.72 8.17 7.16
C GLN A 107 -16.45 8.15 8.01
N THR A 108 -15.88 6.95 8.25
CA THR A 108 -14.61 6.78 8.97
C THR A 108 -13.46 7.52 8.32
N ASN A 109 -13.35 7.44 6.98
CA ASN A 109 -12.34 8.20 6.24
C ASN A 109 -12.60 9.70 6.27
N LEU A 110 -13.86 10.11 6.16
CA LEU A 110 -14.25 11.52 6.21
C LEU A 110 -13.87 12.16 7.55
N MET A 111 -14.07 11.43 8.67
CA MET A 111 -13.63 11.88 9.99
C MET A 111 -12.14 12.21 9.99
N ASP A 112 -11.28 11.32 9.49
CA ASP A 112 -9.84 11.55 9.53
C ASP A 112 -9.37 12.65 8.56
N LEU A 113 -9.99 12.74 7.37
CA LEU A 113 -9.69 13.74 6.36
C LEU A 113 -10.02 15.18 6.79
N ASP A 114 -11.20 15.41 7.34
CA ASP A 114 -11.64 16.77 7.74
C ASP A 114 -11.04 17.22 9.09
N LEU A 115 -10.61 16.27 9.93
CA LEU A 115 -9.92 16.55 11.20
C LEU A 115 -8.41 16.75 11.01
N GLY A 116 -7.76 16.00 10.11
CA GLY A 116 -6.33 16.12 9.82
C GLY A 116 -5.97 17.27 8.87
N GLY A 117 -6.89 17.64 7.97
CA GLY A 117 -6.66 18.64 6.93
C GLY A 117 -6.92 20.09 7.37
N LYS A 118 -5.84 20.85 7.61
CA LYS A 118 -5.81 22.35 7.65
C LYS A 118 -6.22 23.05 8.96
N GLY A 119 -6.44 22.33 10.06
CA GLY A 119 -6.90 22.90 11.34
C GLY A 119 -5.80 23.29 12.35
N LYS A 120 -4.69 23.93 11.97
CA LYS A 120 -3.59 24.32 12.91
C LYS A 120 -4.00 25.24 14.08
N LYS A 121 -5.27 25.63 14.23
CA LYS A 121 -5.75 26.56 15.27
C LYS A 121 -6.82 26.03 16.22
N ALA A 122 -7.21 24.75 16.15
CA ALA A 122 -8.13 24.16 17.13
C ALA A 122 -7.38 23.31 18.15
N ARG A 123 -6.27 23.82 18.69
CA ARG A 123 -5.57 23.19 19.82
C ARG A 123 -6.12 23.74 21.13
N THR A 124 -7.44 23.68 21.28
CA THR A 124 -8.08 23.85 22.58
C THR A 124 -8.16 22.45 23.15
N LYS A 125 -7.59 22.20 24.33
CA LYS A 125 -7.90 20.98 25.10
C LYS A 125 -9.41 20.76 25.02
N ALA A 126 -9.84 19.61 24.52
CA ALA A 126 -11.24 19.23 24.51
C ALA A 126 -11.81 19.49 25.91
N ALA A 127 -12.88 20.26 26.01
CA ALA A 127 -13.52 20.55 27.29
C ALA A 127 -14.05 19.26 27.97
N HIS A 128 -14.21 18.19 27.18
CA HIS A 128 -14.77 16.90 27.58
C HIS A 128 -13.83 15.70 27.42
N GLY A 129 -12.53 15.93 27.14
CA GLY A 129 -11.51 14.87 27.19
C GLY A 129 -11.41 13.96 25.96
N PHE A 130 -12.16 14.21 24.88
CA PHE A 130 -12.00 13.48 23.61
C PHE A 130 -10.81 14.02 22.81
N ASP A 131 -9.74 13.23 22.69
CA ASP A 131 -8.57 13.55 21.85
C ASP A 131 -8.59 12.70 20.57
N TRP A 132 -8.94 13.33 19.45
CA TRP A 132 -8.96 12.64 18.15
C TRP A 132 -7.61 12.01 17.79
N GLU A 133 -6.49 12.59 18.24
CA GLU A 133 -5.16 12.03 17.98
C GLU A 133 -4.99 10.66 18.65
N GLU A 134 -5.58 10.46 19.84
CA GLU A 134 -5.54 9.17 20.55
C GLU A 134 -6.47 8.13 19.89
N GLU A 135 -7.59 8.58 19.31
CA GLU A 135 -8.56 7.70 18.63
C GLU A 135 -8.12 7.23 17.24
N ARG A 136 -7.13 7.88 16.60
CA ARG A 136 -6.63 7.46 15.27
C ARG A 136 -6.10 6.03 15.26
N GLN A 137 -5.30 5.64 16.25
CA GLN A 137 -4.71 4.30 16.27
C GLN A 137 -5.80 3.21 16.42
N PRO A 138 -6.71 3.28 17.42
CA PRO A 138 -7.82 2.34 17.53
C PRO A 138 -8.67 2.25 16.25
N LEU A 139 -8.93 3.38 15.60
CA LEU A 139 -9.73 3.43 14.38
C LEU A 139 -9.06 2.71 13.20
N LEU A 140 -7.76 2.94 13.00
CA LEU A 140 -6.97 2.24 11.98
C LEU A 140 -6.91 0.73 12.27
N GLN A 141 -6.79 0.34 13.54
CA GLN A 141 -6.82 -1.07 13.93
C GLN A 141 -8.18 -1.71 13.65
N LEU A 142 -9.28 -1.00 13.90
CA LEU A 142 -10.62 -1.45 13.59
C LEU A 142 -10.84 -1.63 12.08
N LEU A 143 -10.36 -0.68 11.26
CA LEU A 143 -10.37 -0.83 9.80
C LEU A 143 -9.52 -2.01 9.33
N THR A 144 -8.36 -2.23 9.98
CA THR A 144 -7.51 -3.40 9.69
C THR A 144 -8.25 -4.71 9.99
N GLN A 145 -8.94 -4.80 11.13
CA GLN A 145 -9.73 -5.97 11.49
C GLN A 145 -10.84 -6.23 10.47
N LEU A 146 -11.56 -5.19 10.04
CA LEU A 146 -12.57 -5.30 8.99
C LEU A 146 -11.98 -5.85 7.69
N LEU A 147 -10.83 -5.36 7.25
CA LEU A 147 -10.16 -5.84 6.04
C LEU A 147 -9.59 -7.26 6.19
N GLN A 148 -9.37 -7.75 7.41
CA GLN A 148 -8.92 -9.13 7.63
C GLN A 148 -10.06 -10.15 7.50
N LEU A 149 -11.32 -9.72 7.64
CA LEU A 149 -12.47 -10.58 7.40
C LEU A 149 -12.60 -10.95 5.91
N GLU A 150 -13.35 -12.01 5.61
CA GLU A 150 -13.68 -12.42 4.24
C GLU A 150 -14.79 -11.54 3.63
N ILE A 151 -14.70 -10.22 3.80
CA ILE A 151 -15.74 -9.26 3.37
C ILE A 151 -16.04 -9.33 1.88
N ARG A 152 -15.13 -9.88 1.06
CA ARG A 152 -15.36 -10.14 -0.37
C ARG A 152 -16.63 -10.94 -0.64
N TYR A 153 -17.08 -11.78 0.29
CA TYR A 153 -18.34 -12.51 0.13
C TYR A 153 -19.59 -11.63 0.17
N LEU A 154 -19.46 -10.35 0.55
CA LEU A 154 -20.55 -9.37 0.39
C LEU A 154 -20.65 -8.84 -1.03
N TRP A 155 -19.58 -8.90 -1.84
CA TRP A 155 -19.57 -8.43 -3.22
C TRP A 155 -20.06 -9.51 -4.17
N ASN A 156 -20.81 -9.08 -5.20
CA ASN A 156 -21.16 -9.95 -6.32
C ASN A 156 -19.87 -10.50 -6.96
N HIS A 157 -19.79 -11.82 -7.15
CA HIS A 157 -18.62 -12.53 -7.68
C HIS A 157 -17.35 -12.45 -6.81
N SER A 158 -17.44 -11.92 -5.60
CA SER A 158 -16.30 -11.77 -4.68
C SER A 158 -15.16 -10.90 -5.21
N ILE A 159 -15.48 -9.96 -6.11
CA ILE A 159 -14.55 -8.96 -6.63
C ILE A 159 -14.84 -7.64 -5.95
N ILE A 160 -13.85 -7.13 -5.22
CA ILE A 160 -13.95 -5.85 -4.53
C ILE A 160 -13.50 -4.73 -5.45
N GLU A 161 -14.28 -3.65 -5.46
CA GLU A 161 -14.03 -2.43 -6.23
C GLU A 161 -12.74 -1.74 -5.74
N GLU A 162 -11.90 -1.29 -6.67
CA GLU A 162 -10.67 -0.55 -6.37
C GLU A 162 -10.96 0.74 -5.59
N GLU A 163 -12.11 1.37 -5.86
CA GLU A 163 -12.60 2.56 -5.17
C GLU A 163 -12.83 2.31 -3.68
N PHE A 164 -13.29 1.11 -3.29
CA PHE A 164 -13.46 0.76 -1.88
C PHE A 164 -12.11 0.60 -1.18
N VAL A 165 -11.14 -0.06 -1.84
CA VAL A 165 -9.79 -0.23 -1.31
C VAL A 165 -9.09 1.14 -1.18
N SER A 166 -9.22 1.99 -2.20
CA SER A 166 -8.72 3.36 -2.22
C SER A 166 -9.36 4.23 -1.14
N LEU A 167 -10.66 4.04 -0.90
CA LEU A 167 -11.37 4.69 0.20
C LEU A 167 -10.74 4.30 1.54
N VAL A 168 -10.65 3.00 1.85
CA VAL A 168 -10.17 2.53 3.16
C VAL A 168 -8.68 2.87 3.39
N THR A 169 -7.86 2.84 2.34
CA THR A 169 -6.44 3.20 2.43
C THR A 169 -6.18 4.71 2.35
N GLY A 170 -7.19 5.50 1.95
CA GLY A 170 -7.09 6.94 1.77
C GLY A 170 -6.67 7.69 3.04
N CYS A 171 -7.26 7.35 4.20
CA CYS A 171 -6.88 7.95 5.49
C CYS A 171 -5.40 7.71 5.82
N CYS A 172 -4.87 6.52 5.55
CA CYS A 172 -3.47 6.19 5.78
C CYS A 172 -2.54 7.13 5.02
N TYR A 173 -2.83 7.35 3.73
CA TYR A 173 -2.03 8.24 2.91
C TYR A 173 -2.13 9.69 3.37
N CYS A 174 -3.32 10.16 3.74
CA CYS A 174 -3.48 11.52 4.28
C CYS A 174 -2.75 11.72 5.61
N LEU A 175 -2.70 10.72 6.49
CA LEU A 175 -1.89 10.77 7.71
C LEU A 175 -0.38 10.76 7.42
N LEU A 176 0.05 10.01 6.40
CA LEU A 176 1.45 9.99 5.97
C LEU A 176 1.89 11.35 5.38
N GLU A 177 0.99 12.10 4.75
CA GLU A 177 1.31 13.45 4.24
C GLU A 177 1.68 14.44 5.37
N ASP A 178 1.20 14.25 6.61
CA ASP A 178 1.53 15.11 7.75
C ASP A 178 2.95 14.81 8.30
N PRO A 179 3.91 15.76 8.27
CA PRO A 179 5.25 15.55 8.82
C PRO A 179 5.28 15.17 10.30
N THR A 180 4.22 15.48 11.08
CA THR A 180 4.17 15.05 12.48
C THR A 180 4.15 13.54 12.64
N ILE A 181 3.79 12.79 11.59
CA ILE A 181 3.79 11.32 11.59
C ILE A 181 5.17 10.75 11.96
N SER A 182 6.26 11.47 11.67
CA SER A 182 7.62 11.03 12.00
C SER A 182 8.01 11.25 13.47
N HIS A 183 7.18 11.95 14.26
CA HIS A 183 7.42 12.13 15.70
C HIS A 183 7.24 10.81 16.47
N GLN A 184 7.99 10.64 17.57
CA GLN A 184 7.90 9.42 18.39
C GLN A 184 6.51 9.17 18.97
N LYS A 185 5.77 10.24 19.31
CA LYS A 185 4.38 10.13 19.81
C LYS A 185 3.44 9.41 18.83
N ASN A 186 3.70 9.50 17.53
CA ASN A 186 2.86 8.93 16.48
C ASN A 186 3.37 7.55 16.02
N ARG A 187 4.32 6.96 16.74
CA ARG A 187 4.80 5.59 16.46
C ARG A 187 3.67 4.56 16.42
N PRO A 188 2.72 4.53 17.38
CA PRO A 188 1.62 3.56 17.33
C PRO A 188 0.72 3.74 16.11
N THR A 189 0.49 5.00 15.70
CA THR A 189 -0.24 5.32 14.46
C THR A 189 0.51 4.82 13.22
N ARG A 190 1.84 5.01 13.13
CA ARG A 190 2.66 4.48 12.03
C ARG A 190 2.60 2.96 11.94
N GLU A 191 2.67 2.28 13.08
CA GLU A 191 2.54 0.83 13.14
C GLU A 191 1.14 0.41 12.64
N ALA A 192 0.07 1.05 13.10
CA ALA A 192 -1.29 0.79 12.63
C ALA A 192 -1.49 1.03 11.11
N ILE A 193 -0.93 2.12 10.57
CA ILE A 193 -0.91 2.40 9.11
C ILE A 193 -0.19 1.27 8.37
N THR A 194 0.97 0.85 8.87
CA THR A 194 1.79 -0.22 8.27
C THR A 194 1.02 -1.55 8.22
N HIS A 195 0.30 -1.88 9.29
CA HIS A 195 -0.56 -3.06 9.36
C HIS A 195 -1.73 -2.97 8.37
N LEU A 196 -2.47 -1.86 8.35
CA LEU A 196 -3.61 -1.67 7.46
C LEU A 196 -3.21 -1.79 5.99
N LEU A 197 -2.17 -1.05 5.58
CA LEU A 197 -1.66 -1.09 4.21
C LEU A 197 -1.12 -2.48 3.86
N GLY A 198 -0.46 -3.18 4.79
CA GLY A 198 -0.02 -4.57 4.58
C GLY A 198 -1.18 -5.53 4.29
N VAL A 199 -2.30 -5.40 5.02
CA VAL A 199 -3.52 -6.18 4.73
C VAL A 199 -4.11 -5.80 3.37
N ALA A 200 -4.14 -4.51 3.02
CA ALA A 200 -4.62 -4.05 1.72
C ALA A 200 -3.78 -4.62 0.55
N LEU A 201 -2.45 -4.58 0.67
CA LEU A 201 -1.52 -5.12 -0.32
C LEU A 201 -1.69 -6.64 -0.50
N THR A 202 -1.82 -7.39 0.60
CA THR A 202 -1.89 -8.87 0.55
C THR A 202 -3.24 -9.41 0.08
N ARG A 203 -4.34 -8.82 0.54
CA ARG A 203 -5.69 -9.37 0.35
C ARG A 203 -6.49 -8.69 -0.74
N TYR A 204 -6.14 -7.45 -1.10
CA TYR A 204 -6.94 -6.61 -1.99
C TYR A 204 -6.15 -6.10 -3.20
N ASN A 205 -4.94 -6.63 -3.43
CA ASN A 205 -4.06 -6.24 -4.54
C ASN A 205 -3.84 -4.72 -4.63
N HIS A 206 -3.84 -4.06 -3.47
CA HIS A 206 -3.46 -2.65 -3.36
C HIS A 206 -1.99 -2.49 -3.73
N MET A 207 -1.59 -1.28 -4.15
CA MET A 207 -0.20 -0.94 -4.41
C MET A 207 0.23 0.28 -3.59
N LEU A 208 1.40 0.20 -2.97
CA LEU A 208 2.05 1.36 -2.35
C LEU A 208 2.68 2.22 -3.46
N SER A 209 2.42 3.52 -3.48
CA SER A 209 3.10 4.43 -4.40
C SER A 209 4.36 5.03 -3.77
N ALA A 210 5.52 4.63 -4.29
CA ALA A 210 6.82 5.20 -3.95
C ALA A 210 6.94 6.67 -4.35
N THR A 211 6.15 7.16 -5.31
CA THR A 211 6.17 8.59 -5.73
C THR A 211 5.88 9.56 -4.57
N MET A 212 5.26 9.11 -3.48
CA MET A 212 5.08 9.92 -2.27
C MET A 212 6.41 10.42 -1.67
N LEU A 213 7.50 9.66 -1.83
CA LEU A 213 8.84 10.08 -1.43
C LEU A 213 9.32 11.32 -2.21
N GLN A 214 8.80 11.54 -3.43
CA GLN A 214 9.13 12.74 -4.22
C GLN A 214 8.59 14.02 -3.60
N HIS A 215 7.47 13.90 -2.88
CA HIS A 215 6.73 15.03 -2.34
C HIS A 215 6.96 15.24 -0.85
N PHE A 216 7.34 14.19 -0.11
CA PHE A 216 7.42 14.20 1.34
C PHE A 216 8.72 13.55 1.84
N GLU A 217 9.72 14.36 2.14
CA GLU A 217 11.03 13.88 2.61
C GLU A 217 10.94 13.07 3.92
N HIS A 218 10.00 13.42 4.80
CA HIS A 218 9.84 12.78 6.11
C HIS A 218 9.37 11.33 6.02
N LEU A 219 8.91 10.89 4.84
CA LEU A 219 8.37 9.56 4.61
C LEU A 219 9.41 8.49 4.30
N ALA A 220 10.62 8.85 3.87
CA ALA A 220 11.68 7.88 3.58
C ALA A 220 11.89 6.85 4.72
N PRO A 221 12.13 7.26 5.98
CA PRO A 221 12.30 6.30 7.08
C PRO A 221 11.00 5.56 7.44
N VAL A 222 9.83 6.16 7.19
CA VAL A 222 8.52 5.56 7.50
C VAL A 222 8.20 4.44 6.52
N LEU A 223 8.29 4.71 5.21
CA LEU A 223 8.07 3.72 4.17
C LEU A 223 9.14 2.64 4.18
N LEU A 224 10.39 2.97 4.50
CA LEU A 224 11.45 1.98 4.65
C LEU A 224 11.08 0.96 5.73
N ALA A 225 10.66 1.42 6.91
CA ALA A 225 10.26 0.55 7.99
C ALA A 225 9.08 -0.35 7.59
N ALA A 226 8.08 0.21 6.91
CA ALA A 226 6.91 -0.53 6.43
C ALA A 226 7.28 -1.59 5.37
N VAL A 227 7.99 -1.21 4.31
CA VAL A 227 8.40 -2.11 3.23
C VAL A 227 9.33 -3.21 3.74
N SER A 228 10.25 -2.88 4.66
CA SER A 228 11.11 -3.88 5.30
C SER A 228 10.27 -4.89 6.09
N LEU A 229 9.35 -4.41 6.93
CA LEU A 229 8.45 -5.26 7.71
C LEU A 229 7.62 -6.18 6.82
N TRP A 230 7.02 -5.65 5.75
CA TRP A 230 6.25 -6.47 4.83
C TRP A 230 7.11 -7.53 4.15
N ALA A 231 8.34 -7.18 3.77
CA ALA A 231 9.25 -8.10 3.11
C ALA A 231 9.77 -9.22 4.04
N THR A 232 10.08 -8.89 5.30
CA THR A 232 10.66 -9.83 6.27
C THR A 232 9.61 -10.60 7.05
N ASP A 233 8.63 -9.90 7.61
CA ASP A 233 7.71 -10.46 8.60
C ASP A 233 6.44 -10.97 7.94
N TYR A 234 5.98 -10.32 6.86
CA TYR A 234 4.80 -10.78 6.10
C TYR A 234 5.17 -11.63 4.89
N GLY A 235 6.47 -11.75 4.56
CA GLY A 235 6.95 -12.51 3.41
C GLY A 235 6.62 -11.88 2.05
N MET A 236 6.20 -10.62 2.01
CA MET A 236 5.80 -9.89 0.82
C MET A 236 7.01 -9.35 0.04
N LYS A 237 7.84 -10.25 -0.47
CA LYS A 237 9.08 -9.88 -1.15
C LYS A 237 8.87 -9.06 -2.43
N SER A 238 7.73 -9.24 -3.11
CA SER A 238 7.39 -8.51 -4.34
C SER A 238 7.27 -7.01 -4.13
N THR A 239 6.86 -6.57 -2.93
CA THR A 239 6.65 -5.15 -2.61
C THR A 239 7.97 -4.35 -2.68
N VAL A 240 9.10 -4.99 -2.36
CA VAL A 240 10.43 -4.41 -2.55
C VAL A 240 10.68 -4.16 -4.04
N GLY A 241 10.45 -5.17 -4.89
CA GLY A 241 10.67 -5.05 -6.33
C GLY A 241 9.76 -4.02 -7.00
N GLU A 242 8.49 -3.95 -6.60
CA GLU A 242 7.52 -2.95 -7.09
C GLU A 242 7.95 -1.52 -6.71
N THR A 243 8.32 -1.32 -5.44
CA THR A 243 8.81 -0.01 -4.96
C THR A 243 10.08 0.41 -5.69
N VAL A 244 11.05 -0.51 -5.82
CA VAL A 244 12.31 -0.28 -6.54
C VAL A 244 12.05 0.01 -8.01
N ARG A 245 11.09 -0.67 -8.64
CA ARG A 245 10.71 -0.42 -10.03
C ARG A 245 10.13 0.97 -10.23
N GLU A 246 9.25 1.43 -9.35
CA GLU A 246 8.67 2.78 -9.42
C GLU A 246 9.74 3.88 -9.27
N ILE A 247 10.75 3.64 -8.42
CA ILE A 247 11.90 4.55 -8.26
C ILE A 247 12.82 4.48 -9.49
N GLY A 248 13.15 3.27 -9.96
CA GLY A 248 14.08 3.05 -11.07
C GLY A 248 13.56 3.59 -12.41
N GLN A 249 12.24 3.68 -12.59
CA GLN A 249 11.61 4.25 -13.78
C GLN A 249 11.64 5.78 -13.85
N LYS A 250 12.14 6.47 -12.82
CA LYS A 250 12.22 7.93 -12.82
C LYS A 250 13.29 8.44 -13.77
N CYS A 251 12.89 9.24 -14.75
CA CYS A 251 13.85 9.79 -15.71
C CYS A 251 14.76 10.87 -15.08
N PRO A 252 15.94 11.15 -15.65
CA PRO A 252 16.86 12.17 -15.13
C PRO A 252 16.23 13.57 -15.01
N GLN A 253 15.30 13.91 -15.91
CA GLN A 253 14.57 15.17 -15.88
C GLN A 253 13.65 15.27 -14.65
N GLU A 254 12.95 14.19 -14.28
CA GLU A 254 12.14 14.15 -13.07
C GLU A 254 12.99 14.24 -11.80
N LEU A 255 14.14 13.56 -11.78
CA LEU A 255 15.05 13.55 -10.64
C LEU A 255 15.72 14.92 -10.41
N SER A 256 15.96 15.69 -11.48
CA SER A 256 16.51 17.05 -11.38
C SER A 256 15.46 18.10 -11.01
N GLN A 257 14.19 17.91 -11.40
CA GLN A 257 13.09 18.79 -11.03
C GLN A 257 12.75 18.76 -9.53
N TYR A 258 12.95 17.62 -8.87
CA TYR A 258 12.64 17.45 -7.44
C TYR A 258 13.86 16.97 -6.64
N PRO A 259 14.87 17.83 -6.38
CA PRO A 259 16.10 17.43 -5.69
C PRO A 259 15.86 16.83 -4.30
N SER A 260 14.90 17.37 -3.56
CA SER A 260 14.40 16.86 -2.27
C SER A 260 13.85 15.44 -2.38
N GLY A 261 13.02 15.20 -3.39
CA GLY A 261 12.45 13.89 -3.68
C GLY A 261 13.52 12.86 -4.05
N THR A 262 14.49 13.27 -4.87
CA THR A 262 15.62 12.44 -5.26
C THR A 262 16.50 12.07 -4.07
N LYS A 263 16.72 13.00 -3.14
CA LYS A 263 17.38 12.69 -1.87
C LYS A 263 16.59 11.66 -1.06
N GLY A 264 15.26 11.78 -1.03
CA GLY A 264 14.38 10.79 -0.38
C GLY A 264 14.51 9.39 -0.98
N PHE A 265 14.54 9.29 -2.32
CA PHE A 265 14.78 8.03 -3.01
C PHE A 265 16.17 7.44 -2.73
N ALA A 266 17.22 8.25 -2.82
CA ALA A 266 18.59 7.81 -2.57
C ALA A 266 18.76 7.29 -1.13
N ALA A 267 18.22 8.01 -0.14
CA ALA A 267 18.22 7.58 1.25
C ALA A 267 17.43 6.27 1.44
N PHE A 268 16.22 6.20 0.90
CA PHE A 268 15.38 5.00 0.96
C PHE A 268 16.09 3.77 0.36
N LEU A 269 16.68 3.88 -0.83
CA LEU A 269 17.39 2.78 -1.49
C LEU A 269 18.62 2.32 -0.71
N THR A 270 19.39 3.27 -0.17
CA THR A 270 20.58 2.97 0.64
C THR A 270 20.19 2.19 1.89
N GLU A 271 19.24 2.71 2.66
CA GLU A 271 18.81 2.06 3.90
C GLU A 271 18.04 0.75 3.64
N LEU A 272 17.33 0.63 2.51
CA LEU A 272 16.67 -0.62 2.10
C LEU A 272 17.70 -1.72 1.82
N ALA A 273 18.82 -1.35 1.18
CA ALA A 273 19.91 -2.27 0.93
C ALA A 273 20.57 -2.76 2.23
N GLU A 274 20.69 -1.91 3.24
CA GLU A 274 21.18 -2.30 4.57
C GLU A 274 20.24 -3.29 5.28
N ARG A 275 18.92 -3.10 5.14
CA ARG A 275 17.93 -3.91 5.86
C ARG A 275 17.59 -5.23 5.20
N VAL A 276 17.42 -5.23 3.87
CA VAL A 276 16.95 -6.41 3.11
C VAL A 276 17.78 -6.65 1.84
N PRO A 277 19.13 -6.74 1.92
CA PRO A 277 19.99 -6.83 0.74
C PRO A 277 19.69 -8.03 -0.16
N ALA A 278 19.34 -9.18 0.44
CA ALA A 278 19.04 -10.41 -0.31
C ALA A 278 17.77 -10.28 -1.16
N ILE A 279 16.78 -9.52 -0.68
CA ILE A 279 15.52 -9.32 -1.39
C ILE A 279 15.74 -8.29 -2.50
N LEU A 280 16.41 -7.18 -2.18
CA LEU A 280 16.74 -6.11 -3.13
C LEU A 280 17.57 -6.62 -4.32
N MET A 281 18.47 -7.58 -4.09
CA MET A 281 19.30 -8.19 -5.14
C MET A 281 18.49 -8.70 -6.33
N SER A 282 17.28 -9.21 -6.11
CA SER A 282 16.41 -9.71 -7.18
C SER A 282 15.91 -8.64 -8.17
N SER A 283 15.95 -7.38 -7.76
CA SER A 283 15.45 -6.22 -8.53
C SER A 283 16.53 -5.19 -8.82
N MET A 284 17.80 -5.50 -8.52
CA MET A 284 18.92 -4.57 -8.65
C MET A 284 19.15 -4.12 -10.10
N CYS A 285 18.86 -4.98 -11.07
CA CYS A 285 19.02 -4.66 -12.50
C CYS A 285 18.20 -3.43 -12.92
N ILE A 286 17.09 -3.14 -12.25
CA ILE A 286 16.21 -2.00 -12.56
C ILE A 286 16.88 -0.66 -12.20
N LEU A 287 17.89 -0.69 -11.32
CA LEU A 287 18.59 0.50 -10.86
C LEU A 287 19.89 0.79 -11.63
N LEU A 288 20.30 -0.10 -12.54
CA LEU A 288 21.58 0.04 -13.25
C LEU A 288 21.65 1.29 -14.14
N ASP A 289 20.52 1.71 -14.71
CA ASP A 289 20.45 2.93 -15.53
C ASP A 289 20.80 4.20 -14.72
N HIS A 290 20.67 4.13 -13.38
CA HIS A 290 21.05 5.23 -12.49
C HIS A 290 22.52 5.21 -12.07
N LEU A 291 23.26 4.13 -12.35
CA LEU A 291 24.68 4.02 -12.00
C LEU A 291 25.54 5.02 -12.78
N ASP A 292 25.27 5.12 -14.09
CA ASP A 292 25.94 6.05 -15.01
C ASP A 292 25.14 7.36 -15.19
N GLY A 293 24.17 7.62 -14.31
CA GLY A 293 23.28 8.77 -14.37
C GLY A 293 23.93 10.10 -13.99
N GLU A 294 23.30 11.21 -14.39
CA GLU A 294 23.78 12.56 -14.05
C GLU A 294 23.55 12.91 -12.56
N ASN A 295 22.62 12.23 -11.90
CA ASN A 295 22.28 12.52 -10.50
C ASN A 295 23.16 11.72 -9.53
N TYR A 296 24.22 12.37 -9.03
CA TYR A 296 25.19 11.74 -8.14
C TYR A 296 24.59 11.11 -6.87
N MET A 297 23.44 11.60 -6.36
CA MET A 297 22.81 11.02 -5.17
C MET A 297 22.24 9.64 -5.48
N MET A 298 21.60 9.47 -6.65
CA MET A 298 21.11 8.18 -7.10
C MET A 298 22.27 7.24 -7.43
N CYS A 299 23.30 7.71 -8.15
CA CYS A 299 24.51 6.92 -8.42
C CYS A 299 25.11 6.36 -7.12
N ASN A 300 25.29 7.23 -6.11
CA ASN A 300 25.85 6.84 -4.82
C ASN A 300 24.95 5.83 -4.07
N ALA A 301 23.62 6.00 -4.13
CA ALA A 301 22.70 5.05 -3.51
C ALA A 301 22.75 3.67 -4.18
N VAL A 302 22.84 3.63 -5.51
CA VAL A 302 22.99 2.38 -6.28
C VAL A 302 24.32 1.70 -5.94
N LEU A 303 25.41 2.45 -5.89
CA LEU A 303 26.73 1.94 -5.49
C LEU A 303 26.72 1.41 -4.05
N ALA A 304 26.11 2.13 -3.11
CA ALA A 304 25.96 1.68 -1.73
C ALA A 304 25.14 0.38 -1.66
N ALA A 305 24.05 0.29 -2.41
CA ALA A 305 23.24 -0.92 -2.48
C ALA A 305 24.03 -2.12 -3.04
N MET A 306 24.84 -1.92 -4.09
CA MET A 306 25.71 -2.96 -4.63
C MET A 306 26.77 -3.40 -3.62
N ALA A 307 27.40 -2.45 -2.92
CA ALA A 307 28.37 -2.75 -1.88
C ALA A 307 27.76 -3.62 -0.79
N GLU A 308 26.54 -3.32 -0.37
CA GLU A 308 25.85 -4.08 0.68
C GLU A 308 25.46 -5.49 0.23
N MET A 309 25.11 -5.67 -1.04
CA MET A 309 24.91 -7.00 -1.62
C MET A 309 26.20 -7.82 -1.64
N VAL A 310 27.33 -7.21 -2.01
CA VAL A 310 28.64 -7.87 -1.99
C VAL A 310 29.01 -8.26 -0.56
N LEU A 311 28.85 -7.35 0.39
CA LEU A 311 29.09 -7.61 1.81
C LEU A 311 28.21 -8.76 2.32
N GLN A 312 26.93 -8.79 1.96
CA GLN A 312 26.04 -9.88 2.33
C GLN A 312 26.51 -11.23 1.80
N VAL A 313 26.91 -11.30 0.53
CA VAL A 313 27.42 -12.53 -0.10
C VAL A 313 28.72 -12.99 0.57
N LEU A 314 29.62 -12.07 0.89
CA LEU A 314 30.89 -12.36 1.55
C LEU A 314 30.72 -12.77 3.02
N ASN A 315 29.76 -12.17 3.73
CA ASN A 315 29.50 -12.43 5.15
C ASN A 315 28.70 -13.73 5.41
N GLY A 316 28.31 -14.46 4.35
CA GLY A 316 27.87 -15.85 4.50
C GLY A 316 26.61 -16.05 5.33
N SER A 317 25.59 -15.19 5.16
CA SER A 317 24.22 -15.49 5.66
C SER A 317 23.63 -16.65 4.85
N GLY A 318 24.00 -17.87 5.25
CA GLY A 318 23.59 -19.12 4.63
C GLY A 318 22.09 -19.36 4.70
N GLY A 319 21.55 -19.78 3.55
CA GLY A 319 20.16 -20.23 3.41
C GLY A 319 19.91 -20.86 2.04
N GLY A 320 20.75 -21.82 1.64
CA GLY A 320 20.54 -22.67 0.47
C GLY A 320 21.70 -22.62 -0.51
N GLY A 321 22.55 -23.65 -0.43
CA GLY A 321 23.56 -23.90 -1.46
C GLY A 321 22.92 -23.99 -2.83
N ARG A 322 23.14 -22.97 -3.65
CA ARG A 322 23.36 -23.17 -5.07
C ARG A 322 24.75 -22.65 -5.35
N ALA A 323 25.66 -23.60 -5.56
CA ALA A 323 26.90 -23.36 -6.25
C ALA A 323 26.61 -22.45 -7.44
N PHE A 324 27.38 -21.36 -7.55
CA PHE A 324 27.55 -20.65 -8.81
C PHE A 324 27.74 -21.71 -9.91
N PRO A 325 26.89 -21.78 -10.95
CA PRO A 325 27.23 -22.59 -12.10
C PRO A 325 28.46 -21.93 -12.72
N HIS A 326 29.62 -22.55 -12.49
CA HIS A 326 30.81 -22.28 -13.28
C HIS A 326 30.45 -22.62 -14.73
N HIS A 327 30.04 -21.63 -15.50
CA HIS A 327 30.17 -21.69 -16.95
C HIS A 327 31.64 -21.48 -17.29
N HIS A 328 32.41 -22.56 -17.14
CA HIS A 328 33.70 -22.71 -17.78
C HIS A 328 33.73 -24.12 -18.39
N GLU A 329 33.21 -24.24 -19.60
CA GLU A 329 33.67 -25.29 -20.51
C GLU A 329 34.60 -24.62 -21.50
N ALA A 330 35.89 -24.71 -21.19
CA ALA A 330 36.95 -24.40 -22.11
C ALA A 330 36.90 -25.40 -23.27
N ALA A 331 36.84 -24.88 -24.50
CA ALA A 331 37.01 -25.66 -25.71
C ALA A 331 38.33 -26.45 -25.65
N PRO A 332 38.37 -27.75 -26.00
CA PRO A 332 39.62 -28.48 -26.06
C PRO A 332 40.39 -28.06 -27.31
N LEU A 333 41.56 -27.46 -27.09
CA LEU A 333 42.62 -27.29 -28.09
C LEU A 333 43.14 -28.68 -28.49
N LEU A 334 42.87 -29.10 -29.72
CA LEU A 334 43.51 -30.26 -30.34
C LEU A 334 44.86 -29.86 -30.93
N HIS A 335 45.95 -30.38 -30.35
CA HIS A 335 47.24 -30.45 -31.01
C HIS A 335 47.96 -31.76 -30.66
N HIS A 336 48.08 -32.65 -31.64
CA HIS A 336 49.20 -33.57 -31.86
C HIS A 336 49.03 -34.10 -33.30
N GLN A 337 49.76 -33.56 -34.29
CA GLN A 337 51.11 -33.96 -34.70
C GLN A 337 51.15 -35.35 -35.37
N GLY A 338 51.46 -35.35 -36.66
CA GLY A 338 51.35 -36.51 -37.54
C GLY A 338 52.57 -37.43 -37.59
N GLN A 339 52.30 -38.60 -38.18
CA GLN A 339 53.16 -39.60 -38.84
C GLN A 339 52.12 -40.52 -39.51
N GLY A 340 52.06 -40.78 -40.81
CA GLY A 340 53.09 -41.27 -41.71
C GLY A 340 52.57 -42.58 -42.32
N GLU A 341 52.69 -42.73 -43.64
CA GLU A 341 52.64 -43.97 -44.43
C GLU A 341 51.35 -44.38 -45.18
N ARG A 342 51.50 -44.27 -46.51
CA ARG A 342 51.24 -45.26 -47.60
C ARG A 342 49.80 -45.59 -48.02
N GLU A 343 49.49 -45.05 -49.20
CA GLU A 343 48.67 -45.65 -50.28
C GLU A 343 49.06 -47.12 -50.59
N PRO A 344 48.17 -47.98 -51.16
CA PRO A 344 47.73 -47.75 -52.55
C PRO A 344 46.33 -48.25 -52.97
N GLY A 345 45.80 -47.61 -54.02
CA GLY A 345 45.20 -48.33 -55.16
C GLY A 345 43.70 -48.16 -55.39
N GLY A 346 43.35 -47.63 -56.59
CA GLY A 346 42.14 -48.10 -57.30
C GLY A 346 41.23 -47.05 -57.95
N LYS A 347 41.66 -46.56 -59.13
CA LYS A 347 40.89 -46.24 -60.36
C LYS A 347 39.43 -45.73 -60.30
N ALA A 348 39.26 -44.54 -60.92
CA ALA A 348 38.25 -44.13 -61.94
C ALA A 348 36.74 -44.26 -61.60
N VAL A 349 35.85 -43.31 -61.89
CA VAL A 349 35.42 -42.85 -63.23
C VAL A 349 34.57 -41.56 -63.10
N SER A 350 34.80 -40.64 -64.05
CA SER A 350 33.93 -39.65 -64.72
C SER A 350 32.46 -39.45 -64.31
N ALA A 351 32.03 -38.17 -64.24
CA ALA A 351 30.98 -37.53 -65.08
C ALA A 351 30.39 -36.30 -64.33
N ILE A 352 30.63 -35.05 -64.75
CA ILE A 352 30.02 -34.31 -65.88
C ILE A 352 28.62 -33.71 -65.53
N LEU A 353 28.66 -32.38 -65.37
CA LEU A 353 27.75 -31.33 -65.89
C LEU A 353 26.42 -30.95 -65.20
N HIS A 354 26.36 -29.62 -64.99
CA HIS A 354 25.32 -28.66 -65.40
C HIS A 354 24.28 -28.15 -64.36
N SER A 355 24.56 -26.92 -63.92
CA SER A 355 23.63 -25.76 -63.80
C SER A 355 22.73 -25.59 -65.05
N PRO A 356 21.67 -24.75 -65.12
CA PRO A 356 21.50 -23.40 -64.53
C PRO A 356 20.13 -23.21 -63.83
N ASN A 357 19.77 -22.13 -63.16
CA ASN A 357 20.11 -20.70 -63.27
C ASN A 357 19.87 -20.02 -61.93
#